data_AF-A0AAI9IH93-F1
#
_entry.id   AF-A0AAI9IH93-F1
#
_cell.length_a   1.000
_cell.length_b   1.000
_cell.length_c   1.000
_cell.angle_alpha   90.00
_cell.angle_beta   90.00
_cell.angle_gamma   90.00
#
_symmetry.space_group_name_H-M   'P 1'
#
loop_
_entity.id
_entity.type
_entity.pdbx_description
1 polymer ?
#
loop_
_entity_poly.entity_id
_entity_poly.type
_entity_poly.pdbx_seq_one_letter_code
_entity_poly.pdbx_strand_id
1 'polypeptide(L)'
;MLRARDKMRVGATGKVIAELKFAFWCHMFTARYQERLWRGQMHRCFPNFPNSGFPSGPSQARQVIHAELETLRRFRNRIAHHEPVLTDPLPQLQQSIQSLIRWSSLDVADWHATWETVTSCLQRKP
;
A
#
# COMPACT_ATOMS: atom_id res chain seq x y z
N MET A 1 -4.35 14.22 -27.07
CA MET A 1 -4.92 13.01 -26.41
C MET A 1 -5.80 13.42 -25.21
N LEU A 2 -6.98 13.99 -25.45
CA LEU A 2 -7.84 14.56 -24.38
C LEU A 2 -9.25 13.92 -24.29
N ARG A 3 -9.50 12.77 -24.92
CA ARG A 3 -10.89 12.30 -25.19
C ARG A 3 -11.47 11.23 -24.25
N ALA A 4 -10.76 10.79 -23.22
CA ALA A 4 -11.30 9.78 -22.29
C ALA A 4 -11.90 10.38 -21.01
N ARG A 5 -11.37 11.51 -20.54
CA ARG A 5 -11.72 12.08 -19.23
C ARG A 5 -13.10 12.76 -19.23
N ASP A 6 -13.47 13.39 -20.34
CA ASP A 6 -14.74 14.14 -20.46
C ASP A 6 -15.99 13.26 -20.53
N LYS A 7 -15.84 11.94 -20.73
CA LYS A 7 -16.95 10.97 -20.75
C LYS A 7 -17.19 10.24 -19.44
N MET A 8 -16.37 10.47 -18.40
CA MET A 8 -16.57 9.80 -17.11
C MET A 8 -17.72 10.46 -16.35
N ARG A 9 -18.83 9.74 -16.19
CA ARG A 9 -19.95 10.12 -15.31
C ARG A 9 -19.42 10.47 -13.92
N VAL A 10 -19.98 11.51 -13.31
CA VAL A 10 -19.75 11.83 -11.89
C VAL A 10 -20.07 10.57 -11.06
N GLY A 11 -19.11 10.11 -10.25
CA GLY A 11 -19.19 8.85 -9.50
C GLY A 11 -18.52 7.63 -10.17
N ALA A 12 -18.12 7.71 -11.45
CA ALA A 12 -17.44 6.61 -12.13
C ALA A 12 -16.06 6.29 -11.51
N THR A 13 -15.37 7.27 -10.96
CA THR A 13 -14.04 7.07 -10.35
C THR A 13 -14.09 6.10 -9.17
N GLY A 14 -15.08 6.25 -8.28
CA GLY A 14 -15.25 5.34 -7.13
C GLY A 14 -15.58 3.92 -7.59
N LYS A 15 -16.44 3.79 -8.61
CA LYS A 15 -16.76 2.50 -9.22
C LYS A 15 -15.53 1.83 -9.84
N VAL A 16 -14.72 2.58 -10.59
CA VAL A 16 -13.47 2.08 -11.16
C VAL A 16 -12.53 1.62 -10.05
N ILE A 17 -12.33 2.43 -9.00
CA ILE A 17 -11.45 2.09 -7.86
C ILE A 17 -11.88 0.76 -7.21
N ALA A 18 -13.18 0.56 -7.02
CA ALA A 18 -13.72 -0.66 -6.41
C ALA A 18 -13.51 -1.92 -7.26
N GLU A 19 -13.40 -1.79 -8.59
CA GLU A 19 -13.16 -2.91 -9.50
C GLU A 19 -11.66 -3.26 -9.66
N LEU A 20 -10.75 -2.43 -9.12
CA LEU A 20 -9.31 -2.65 -9.23
C LEU A 20 -8.83 -3.74 -8.26
N LYS A 21 -8.17 -4.76 -8.81
CA LYS A 21 -7.46 -5.78 -8.04
C LYS A 21 -6.26 -5.18 -7.31
N PHE A 22 -5.88 -5.74 -6.16
CA PHE A 22 -4.71 -5.28 -5.41
C PHE A 22 -3.41 -5.21 -6.26
N ALA A 23 -3.23 -6.15 -7.20
CA ALA A 23 -2.10 -6.17 -8.13
C ALA A 23 -1.98 -4.90 -8.99
N PHE A 24 -3.08 -4.21 -9.28
CA PHE A 24 -3.05 -2.91 -9.97
C PHE A 24 -2.27 -1.89 -9.14
N TRP A 25 -2.56 -1.80 -7.83
CA TRP A 25 -1.89 -0.86 -6.94
C TRP A 25 -0.41 -1.18 -6.78
N CYS A 26 -0.02 -2.47 -6.68
CA CYS A 26 1.38 -2.87 -6.71
C CYS A 26 2.07 -2.41 -8.01
N HIS A 27 1.43 -2.65 -9.16
CA HIS A 27 1.97 -2.28 -10.47
C HIS A 27 2.21 -0.77 -10.64
N MET A 28 1.39 0.07 -10.01
CA MET A 28 1.59 1.53 -10.01
C MET A 28 2.94 1.93 -9.42
N PHE A 29 3.55 1.13 -8.54
CA PHE A 29 4.87 1.38 -7.97
C PHE A 29 6.01 0.75 -8.75
N THR A 30 5.82 0.31 -10.00
CA THR A 30 6.92 -0.14 -10.86
C THR A 30 7.74 1.02 -11.43
N ALA A 31 8.98 0.76 -11.88
CA ALA A 31 9.91 1.80 -12.35
C ALA A 31 9.37 2.61 -13.54
N ARG A 32 8.47 2.04 -14.36
CA ARG A 32 7.84 2.73 -15.50
C ARG A 32 7.04 3.98 -15.11
N TYR A 33 6.57 4.05 -13.86
CA TYR A 33 5.82 5.20 -13.33
C TYR A 33 6.69 6.16 -12.52
N GLN A 34 7.99 5.89 -12.40
CA GLN A 34 8.92 6.72 -11.63
C GLN A 34 8.87 8.18 -12.10
N GLU A 35 9.10 8.40 -13.38
CA GLU A 35 9.23 9.73 -13.96
C GLU A 35 7.90 10.48 -14.04
N ARG A 36 6.84 9.78 -14.48
CA ARG A 36 5.54 10.40 -14.78
C ARG A 36 4.64 10.61 -13.57
N LEU A 37 4.87 9.88 -12.48
CA LEU A 37 4.02 9.91 -11.30
C LEU A 37 4.86 10.19 -10.05
N TRP A 38 5.78 9.29 -9.72
CA TRP A 38 6.40 9.27 -8.40
C TRP A 38 7.42 10.38 -8.16
N ARG A 39 8.13 10.84 -9.20
CA ARG A 39 9.08 11.97 -9.10
C ARG A 39 8.44 13.21 -8.46
N GLY A 40 7.19 13.53 -8.83
CA GLY A 40 6.48 14.71 -8.30
C GLY A 40 5.47 14.44 -7.19
N GLN A 41 4.95 13.21 -7.11
CA GLN A 41 3.83 12.91 -6.20
C GLN A 41 4.22 12.15 -4.94
N MET A 42 5.44 11.61 -4.84
CA MET A 42 5.81 10.73 -3.71
C MET A 42 5.61 11.42 -2.35
N HIS A 43 6.13 12.64 -2.17
CA HIS A 43 5.98 13.40 -0.92
C HIS A 43 4.52 13.73 -0.59
N ARG A 44 3.67 13.89 -1.61
CA ARG A 44 2.25 14.22 -1.42
C ARG A 44 1.45 12.99 -1.02
N CYS A 45 1.75 11.83 -1.60
CA CYS A 45 1.04 10.58 -1.34
C CYS A 45 1.56 9.86 -0.09
N PHE A 46 2.84 10.05 0.26
CA PHE A 46 3.50 9.42 1.41
C PHE A 46 4.26 10.46 2.23
N PRO A 47 3.56 11.44 2.84
CA PRO A 47 4.20 12.53 3.57
C PRO A 47 4.97 12.06 4.83
N ASN A 48 4.62 10.90 5.38
CA ASN A 48 5.22 10.37 6.60
C ASN A 48 6.19 9.20 6.34
N PHE A 49 6.64 9.02 5.10
CA PHE A 49 7.69 8.05 4.81
C PHE A 49 8.96 8.43 5.61
N PRO A 50 9.70 7.48 6.21
CA PRO A 50 10.77 7.79 7.16
C PRO A 50 11.81 8.72 6.53
N ASN A 51 12.19 9.77 7.28
CA ASN A 51 13.02 10.89 6.83
C ASN A 51 12.34 11.73 5.74
N SER A 52 11.44 12.63 6.12
CA SER A 52 10.77 13.61 5.23
C SER A 52 11.72 14.68 4.64
N GLY A 53 12.96 14.31 4.34
CA GLY A 53 13.69 14.64 3.12
C GLY A 53 14.35 13.35 2.64
N PHE A 54 13.91 12.77 1.52
CA PHE A 54 14.40 11.47 1.03
C PHE A 54 15.92 11.54 0.81
N PRO A 55 16.77 10.93 1.66
CA PRO A 55 18.22 11.06 1.51
C PRO A 55 18.70 10.47 0.18
N SER A 56 17.93 9.54 -0.38
CA SER A 56 18.17 8.89 -1.68
C SER A 56 17.03 9.09 -2.70
N GLY A 57 16.13 10.06 -2.46
CA GLY A 57 15.11 10.51 -3.41
C GLY A 57 13.84 9.64 -3.57
N PRO A 58 12.85 10.12 -4.35
CA PRO A 58 11.56 9.44 -4.61
C PRO A 58 11.70 8.03 -5.21
N SER A 59 12.80 7.74 -5.90
CA SER A 59 13.06 6.43 -6.52
C SER A 59 13.24 5.33 -5.48
N GLN A 60 13.98 5.59 -4.41
CA GLN A 60 14.19 4.60 -3.35
C GLN A 60 12.90 4.36 -2.56
N ALA A 61 12.18 5.42 -2.20
CA ALA A 61 10.88 5.30 -1.54
C ALA A 61 9.90 4.44 -2.34
N ARG A 62 9.83 4.64 -3.67
CA ARG A 62 9.01 3.80 -4.56
C ARG A 62 9.43 2.34 -4.47
N GLN A 63 10.73 2.04 -4.52
CA GLN A 63 11.24 0.67 -4.46
C GLN A 63 10.86 -0.02 -3.14
N VAL A 64 11.00 0.68 -2.01
CA VAL A 64 10.60 0.17 -0.69
C VAL A 64 9.09 -0.10 -0.66
N ILE A 65 8.27 0.90 -1.01
CA ILE A 65 6.80 0.74 -1.02
C ILE A 65 6.37 -0.40 -1.96
N HIS A 66 6.99 -0.51 -3.13
CA HIS A 66 6.74 -1.61 -4.07
C HIS A 66 7.06 -2.98 -3.45
N ALA A 67 8.19 -3.11 -2.75
CA ALA A 67 8.58 -4.36 -2.11
C ALA A 67 7.62 -4.76 -0.99
N GLU A 68 7.21 -3.81 -0.14
CA GLU A 68 6.20 -4.04 0.91
C GLU A 68 4.86 -4.48 0.31
N LEU A 69 4.36 -3.76 -0.71
CA LEU A 69 3.12 -4.09 -1.40
C LEU A 69 3.18 -5.47 -2.07
N GLU A 70 4.30 -5.84 -2.68
CA GLU A 70 4.47 -7.17 -3.29
C GLU A 70 4.50 -8.29 -2.26
N THR A 71 5.12 -8.07 -1.10
CA THR A 71 5.09 -9.01 0.02
C THR A 71 3.65 -9.22 0.51
N LEU A 72 2.90 -8.15 0.73
CA LEU A 72 1.49 -8.23 1.13
C LEU A 72 0.60 -8.85 0.04
N ARG A 73 0.85 -8.56 -1.24
CA ARG A 73 0.11 -9.16 -2.35
C ARG A 73 0.27 -10.68 -2.36
N ARG A 74 1.51 -11.18 -2.21
CA ARG A 74 1.77 -12.63 -2.15
C ARG A 74 1.07 -13.25 -0.96
N PHE A 75 1.22 -12.66 0.23
CA PHE A 75 0.56 -13.16 1.45
C PHE A 75 -0.96 -13.21 1.31
N ARG A 76 -1.60 -12.12 0.86
CA ARG A 76 -3.05 -12.07 0.60
C ARG A 76 -3.49 -13.14 -0.40
N ASN A 77 -2.71 -13.36 -1.46
CA ASN A 77 -3.04 -14.38 -2.46
C ASN A 77 -3.00 -15.79 -1.85
N ARG A 78 -2.02 -16.09 -1.00
CA ARG A 78 -1.95 -17.38 -0.30
C ARG A 78 -3.16 -17.62 0.58
N ILE A 79 -3.59 -16.60 1.34
CA ILE A 79 -4.85 -16.65 2.12
C ILE A 79 -6.04 -16.94 1.21
N ALA A 80 -6.17 -16.23 0.08
CA ALA A 80 -7.26 -16.42 -0.88
C ALA A 80 -7.24 -17.79 -1.57
N HIS A 81 -6.07 -18.41 -1.68
CA HIS A 81 -5.89 -19.78 -2.15
C HIS A 81 -5.99 -20.84 -1.04
N HIS A 82 -6.35 -20.43 0.18
CA HIS A 82 -6.45 -21.30 1.35
C HIS A 82 -5.15 -22.07 1.66
N GLU A 83 -4.00 -21.48 1.37
CA GLU A 83 -2.71 -22.06 1.74
C GLU A 83 -2.45 -21.88 3.26
N PRO A 84 -1.68 -22.78 3.89
CA PRO A 84 -1.24 -22.58 5.27
C PRO A 84 -0.34 -21.33 5.39
N VAL A 85 -0.62 -20.48 6.38
CA VAL A 85 0.14 -19.23 6.63
C VAL A 85 0.71 -19.12 8.06
N LEU A 86 0.56 -20.17 8.87
CA LEU A 86 0.99 -20.16 10.29
C LEU A 86 2.51 -20.03 10.48
N THR A 87 3.29 -20.41 9.46
CA THR A 87 4.75 -20.29 9.45
C THR A 87 5.24 -18.98 8.84
N ASP A 88 4.33 -18.13 8.35
CA ASP A 88 4.70 -16.84 7.80
C ASP A 88 5.12 -15.87 8.91
N PRO A 89 5.94 -14.86 8.61
CA PRO A 89 6.36 -13.85 9.56
C PRO A 89 5.21 -12.86 9.83
N LEU A 90 4.14 -13.33 10.48
CA LEU A 90 2.91 -12.56 10.73
C LEU A 90 3.15 -11.23 11.47
N PRO A 91 4.05 -11.15 12.49
CA PRO A 91 4.38 -9.86 13.11
C PRO A 91 4.98 -8.86 12.12
N GLN A 92 5.87 -9.31 11.22
CA GLN A 92 6.50 -8.47 10.21
C GLN A 92 5.50 -8.04 9.12
N LEU A 93 4.58 -8.93 8.74
CA LEU A 93 3.49 -8.60 7.82
C LEU A 93 2.55 -7.55 8.41
N GLN A 94 2.20 -7.67 9.69
CA GLN A 94 1.41 -6.66 10.39
C GLN A 94 2.14 -5.32 10.48
N GLN A 95 3.45 -5.35 10.80
CA GLN A 95 4.30 -4.15 10.80
C GLN A 95 4.34 -3.49 9.41
N SER A 96 4.40 -4.26 8.34
CA SER A 96 4.39 -3.78 6.95
C SER A 96 3.08 -3.04 6.62
N ILE A 97 1.93 -3.63 6.98
CA ILE A 97 0.61 -3.01 6.82
C ILE A 97 0.55 -1.67 7.58
N GLN A 98 0.90 -1.67 8.86
CA GLN A 98 0.89 -0.48 9.70
C GLN A 98 1.83 0.62 9.16
N SER A 99 3.00 0.22 8.66
CA SER A 99 3.98 1.16 8.09
C SER A 99 3.46 1.80 6.81
N LEU A 100 2.92 1.02 5.86
CA LEU A 100 2.34 1.56 4.62
C LEU A 100 1.20 2.54 4.88
N ILE A 101 0.29 2.20 5.80
CA ILE A 101 -0.81 3.09 6.20
C ILE A 101 -0.22 4.38 6.78
N ARG A 102 0.68 4.27 7.77
CA ARG A 102 1.28 5.42 8.45
C ARG A 102 2.01 6.34 7.49
N TRP A 103 2.81 5.79 6.57
CA TRP A 103 3.54 6.57 5.58
C TRP A 103 2.60 7.43 4.72
N SER A 104 1.39 6.92 4.43
CA SER A 104 0.37 7.66 3.67
C SER A 104 -0.41 8.68 4.51
N SER A 105 -0.79 8.33 5.74
CA SER A 105 -1.62 9.17 6.61
C SER A 105 -1.48 8.74 8.07
N LEU A 106 -1.23 9.71 8.96
CA LEU A 106 -1.24 9.46 10.40
C LEU A 106 -2.68 9.25 10.89
N ASP A 107 -3.63 10.04 10.41
CA ASP A 107 -5.05 9.93 10.80
C ASP A 107 -5.62 8.54 10.50
N VAL A 108 -5.31 7.97 9.32
CA VAL A 108 -5.76 6.61 8.96
C VAL A 108 -5.02 5.56 9.78
N ALA A 109 -3.75 5.78 10.13
CA ALA A 109 -3.00 4.87 11.00
C ALA A 109 -3.56 4.84 12.43
N ASP A 110 -3.88 6.01 12.98
CA ASP A 110 -4.47 6.14 14.31
C ASP A 110 -5.87 5.52 14.33
N TRP A 111 -6.68 5.79 13.30
CA TRP A 111 -7.98 5.13 13.15
C TRP A 111 -7.85 3.61 13.02
N HIS A 112 -6.93 3.10 12.18
CA HIS A 112 -6.66 1.67 12.02
C HIS A 112 -6.30 1.01 13.36
N ALA A 113 -5.48 1.68 14.17
CA ALA A 113 -5.07 1.17 15.49
C ALA A 113 -6.26 1.00 16.47
N THR A 114 -7.39 1.67 16.25
CA THR A 114 -8.58 1.55 17.13
C THR A 114 -9.36 0.25 16.94
N TRP A 115 -9.26 -0.40 15.77
CA TRP A 115 -10.11 -1.55 15.43
C TRP A 115 -9.35 -2.78 14.95
N GLU A 116 -8.07 -2.67 14.63
CA GLU A 116 -7.28 -3.83 14.25
C GLU A 116 -7.08 -4.78 15.43
N THR A 117 -7.32 -6.07 15.21
CA THR A 117 -7.21 -7.11 16.26
C THR A 117 -5.99 -8.00 16.07
N VAL A 118 -5.27 -7.88 14.96
CA VAL A 118 -4.17 -8.78 14.59
C VAL A 118 -3.05 -8.65 15.61
N THR A 119 -2.68 -7.44 16.01
CA THR A 119 -1.60 -7.21 16.98
C THR A 119 -1.91 -7.87 18.32
N SER A 120 -3.15 -7.75 18.83
CA SER A 120 -3.53 -8.38 20.09
C SER A 120 -3.65 -9.91 19.97
N CYS A 121 -4.12 -10.43 18.84
CA CYS A 121 -4.16 -11.87 18.57
C CYS A 121 -2.75 -12.49 18.52
N LEU A 122 -1.77 -11.81 17.91
CA LEU A 122 -0.39 -12.29 17.83
C LEU A 122 0.31 -12.40 19.19
N GLN A 123 -0.12 -11.61 20.18
CA GLN A 123 0.42 -11.66 21.55
C GLN A 123 -0.18 -12.77 22.39
N ARG A 124 -1.35 -13.29 22.01
CA ARG A 124 -1.97 -14.43 22.69
C ARG A 124 -1.20 -15.67 22.28
N LYS A 125 -0.57 -16.34 23.26
CA LYS A 125 -0.06 -17.70 23.03
C LYS A 125 -1.25 -18.60 22.68
N PRO A 126 -1.08 -19.54 21.73
CA PRO A 126 -2.11 -20.52 21.39
C PRO A 126 -2.54 -21.33 22.61
#